data_AF-A0A8C3UH44-F1
#
_entry.id   AF-A0A8C3UH44-F1
#
_cell.length_a   1.000
_cell.length_b   1.000
_cell.length_c   1.000
_cell.angle_alpha   90.00
_cell.angle_beta   90.00
_cell.angle_gamma   90.00
#
_symmetry.space_group_name_H-M   'P 1'
#
loop_
_entity.id
_entity.type
_entity.pdbx_description
1 polymer ?
#
loop_
_entity_poly.entity_id
_entity_poly.type
_entity_poly.pdbx_seq_one_letter_code
_entity_poly.pdbx_strand_id
1 'polypeptide(L)'
;ESLRTFQNLPEPPQKNLQNLPEPPKNHLNPPKKISCTPPEPSGTLQNLPEPLRNILNPPEPSRMQPYVPMVLNNLVEIINRPNTPKTLLENTAITIGRLGFVCPQEVAPMLQQFIRPWCTSLRNIRDNEEKDSAFRGICVMIGVNPGGVVQDFIFFCDAVASWVSPKDDLRDMFYKILHGFKAQVGEENWQQFSEQFPPLLKDRLAAFYGV
;
A
#
# COMPACT_ATOMS: atom_id res chain seq x y z
N GLU A 1 -42.20 -3.53 -30.42
CA GLU A 1 -42.03 -4.97 -30.61
C GLU A 1 -40.66 -5.30 -31.21
N SER A 2 -39.60 -5.32 -30.41
CA SER A 2 -38.28 -5.77 -30.90
C SER A 2 -37.45 -6.38 -29.78
N LEU A 3 -37.89 -7.52 -29.23
CA LEU A 3 -37.11 -8.37 -28.33
C LEU A 3 -37.50 -9.85 -28.52
N ARG A 4 -37.38 -10.39 -29.74
CA ARG A 4 -37.49 -11.84 -30.00
C ARG A 4 -36.71 -12.25 -31.25
N THR A 5 -35.39 -12.46 -31.15
CA THR A 5 -34.69 -13.30 -32.15
C THR A 5 -33.42 -14.02 -31.67
N PHE A 6 -32.85 -13.77 -30.49
CA PHE A 6 -31.64 -14.49 -30.05
C PHE A 6 -31.93 -15.73 -29.20
N GLN A 7 -32.71 -16.69 -29.71
CA GLN A 7 -32.97 -17.93 -28.98
C GLN A 7 -32.77 -19.24 -29.78
N ASN A 8 -32.15 -19.21 -30.95
CA ASN A 8 -31.83 -20.43 -31.69
C ASN A 8 -30.51 -20.31 -32.46
N LEU A 9 -29.38 -20.39 -31.75
CA LEU A 9 -28.11 -20.80 -32.36
C LEU A 9 -27.79 -22.23 -31.90
N PRO A 10 -27.43 -23.16 -32.81
CA PRO A 10 -27.03 -24.50 -32.42
C PRO A 10 -25.70 -24.47 -31.65
N GLU A 11 -25.64 -25.21 -30.54
CA GLU A 11 -24.42 -25.39 -29.76
C GLU A 11 -23.32 -26.07 -30.61
N PRO A 12 -22.05 -25.66 -30.47
CA PRO A 12 -20.96 -26.32 -31.18
C PRO A 12 -20.72 -27.71 -30.59
N PRO A 13 -20.28 -28.70 -31.39
CA PRO A 13 -20.10 -30.07 -30.92
C PRO A 13 -19.00 -30.12 -29.85
N GLN A 14 -19.35 -30.60 -28.67
CA GLN A 14 -18.39 -30.98 -27.63
C GLN A 14 -17.55 -32.15 -28.15
N LYS A 15 -16.37 -31.87 -28.70
CA LYS A 15 -15.37 -32.90 -28.94
C LYS A 15 -14.85 -33.39 -27.58
N ASN A 16 -15.09 -34.67 -27.29
CA ASN A 16 -14.52 -35.41 -26.17
C ASN A 16 -13.00 -35.24 -26.13
N LEU A 17 -12.50 -34.43 -25.21
CA LEU A 17 -11.08 -34.10 -25.05
C LEU A 17 -10.38 -35.11 -24.12
N GLN A 18 -10.67 -36.41 -24.26
CA GLN A 18 -10.18 -37.43 -23.33
C GLN A 18 -9.22 -38.46 -23.94
N ASN A 19 -8.78 -38.26 -25.19
CA ASN A 19 -7.82 -39.15 -25.85
C ASN A 19 -6.81 -38.38 -26.71
N LEU A 20 -6.05 -37.46 -26.12
CA LEU A 20 -4.81 -36.96 -26.71
C LEU A 20 -3.63 -37.68 -26.03
N PRO A 21 -2.65 -38.24 -26.76
CA PRO A 21 -1.46 -38.81 -26.14
C PRO A 21 -0.72 -37.75 -25.31
N GLU A 22 -0.39 -38.07 -24.05
CA GLU A 22 0.39 -37.19 -23.17
C GLU A 22 1.75 -36.85 -23.84
N PRO A 23 2.20 -35.59 -23.80
CA PRO A 23 3.53 -35.24 -24.27
C PRO A 23 4.59 -35.88 -23.35
N PRO A 24 5.80 -36.18 -23.85
CA PRO A 24 6.84 -36.84 -23.07
C PRO A 24 7.17 -36.00 -21.83
N LYS A 25 7.16 -36.65 -20.66
CA LYS A 25 7.59 -36.09 -19.37
C LYS A 25 9.09 -35.80 -19.40
N ASN A 26 9.47 -34.71 -20.03
CA ASN A 26 10.78 -34.13 -19.81
C ASN A 26 10.78 -33.55 -18.41
N HIS A 27 11.54 -34.18 -17.52
CA HIS A 27 11.94 -33.64 -16.23
C HIS A 27 12.79 -32.37 -16.44
N LEU A 28 12.16 -31.27 -16.86
CA LEU A 28 12.69 -29.95 -16.58
C LEU A 28 12.10 -29.53 -15.24
N ASN A 29 12.97 -29.54 -14.22
CA ASN A 29 12.70 -28.89 -12.95
C ASN A 29 12.11 -27.50 -13.22
N PRO A 30 11.08 -27.07 -12.45
CA PRO A 30 10.57 -25.71 -12.57
C PRO A 30 11.75 -24.73 -12.42
N PRO A 31 11.76 -23.59 -13.15
CA PRO A 31 12.79 -22.58 -12.93
C PRO A 31 12.71 -22.22 -11.46
N LYS A 32 13.81 -22.46 -10.72
CA LYS A 32 13.96 -22.00 -9.34
C LYS A 32 13.49 -20.55 -9.34
N LYS A 33 12.47 -20.24 -8.53
CA LYS A 33 12.21 -18.84 -8.13
C LYS A 33 13.58 -18.28 -7.81
N ILE A 34 14.03 -17.30 -8.58
CA ILE A 34 15.20 -16.50 -8.21
C ILE A 34 14.72 -15.74 -6.99
N SER A 35 14.87 -16.39 -5.84
CA SER A 35 14.80 -15.78 -4.55
C SER A 35 15.92 -14.76 -4.56
N CYS A 36 15.58 -13.50 -4.79
CA CYS A 36 16.43 -12.37 -4.47
C CYS A 36 16.50 -12.25 -2.94
N THR A 37 17.01 -13.29 -2.27
CA THR A 37 17.52 -13.17 -0.92
C THR A 37 18.98 -12.74 -1.08
N PRO A 38 19.38 -11.58 -0.56
CA PRO A 38 20.79 -11.24 -0.49
C PRO A 38 21.52 -12.35 0.27
N PRO A 39 22.76 -12.70 -0.10
CA PRO A 39 23.56 -13.59 0.75
C PRO A 39 23.64 -12.96 2.14
N GLU A 40 23.28 -13.73 3.18
CA GLU A 40 23.41 -13.25 4.56
C GLU A 40 24.87 -12.82 4.79
N PRO A 41 25.11 -11.63 5.38
CA PRO A 41 26.46 -11.24 5.73
C PRO A 41 26.96 -12.24 6.77
N SER A 42 28.15 -12.79 6.50
CA SER A 42 28.86 -13.70 7.40
C SER A 42 28.75 -13.19 8.84
N GLY A 43 28.35 -14.06 9.78
CA GLY A 43 27.88 -13.73 11.14
C GLY A 43 28.82 -12.89 12.02
N THR A 44 30.01 -12.54 11.53
CA THR A 44 30.98 -11.66 12.16
C THR A 44 30.53 -10.19 12.22
N LEU A 45 29.66 -9.72 11.31
CA LEU A 45 29.29 -8.28 11.23
C LEU A 45 28.10 -7.87 12.09
N GLN A 46 27.30 -8.81 12.60
CA GLN A 46 26.10 -8.49 13.40
C GLN A 46 26.45 -7.95 14.81
N ASN A 47 27.69 -8.14 15.27
CA ASN A 47 28.16 -7.70 16.58
C ASN A 47 28.93 -6.36 16.56
N LEU A 48 28.99 -5.68 15.41
CA LEU A 48 29.67 -4.39 15.28
C LEU A 48 28.73 -3.22 15.63
N PRO A 49 29.23 -2.16 16.28
CA PRO A 49 28.49 -0.90 16.42
C PRO A 49 28.01 -0.37 15.06
N GLU A 50 26.78 0.16 15.01
CA GLU A 50 26.11 0.73 13.82
C GLU A 50 27.04 1.53 12.88
N PRO A 51 27.91 2.45 13.35
CA PRO A 51 28.79 3.22 12.48
C PRO A 51 29.81 2.35 11.72
N LEU A 52 30.36 1.33 12.38
CA LEU A 52 31.35 0.43 11.78
C LEU A 52 30.71 -0.57 10.82
N ARG A 53 29.47 -1.00 11.10
CA ARG A 53 28.69 -1.85 10.21
C ARG A 53 28.38 -1.16 8.88
N ASN A 54 27.99 0.11 8.92
CA ASN A 54 27.65 0.89 7.71
C ASN A 54 28.86 1.23 6.84
N ILE A 55 30.06 1.30 7.42
CA ILE A 55 31.32 1.47 6.67
C ILE A 55 31.71 0.18 5.93
N LEU A 56 31.50 -0.98 6.58
CA LEU A 56 31.90 -2.29 6.05
C LEU A 56 30.85 -2.92 5.12
N ASN A 57 29.58 -2.50 5.24
CA ASN A 57 28.49 -2.90 4.36
C ASN A 57 27.55 -1.70 4.16
N PRO A 58 27.88 -0.79 3.23
CA PRO A 58 27.00 0.34 2.93
C PRO A 58 25.63 -0.21 2.53
N PRO A 59 24.52 0.42 2.95
CA PRO A 59 23.20 0.00 2.49
C PRO A 59 23.17 0.16 0.97
N GLU A 60 23.20 -0.97 0.25
CA GLU A 60 23.03 -0.97 -1.19
C GLU A 60 21.67 -0.29 -1.47
N PRO A 61 21.65 0.85 -2.18
CA PRO A 61 20.40 1.48 -2.56
C PRO A 61 19.56 0.43 -3.27
N SER A 62 18.30 0.26 -2.85
CA SER A 62 17.36 -0.64 -3.51
C SER A 62 17.51 -0.46 -5.02
N ARG A 63 17.70 -1.52 -5.81
CA ARG A 63 17.87 -1.41 -7.28
C ARG A 63 16.76 -0.60 -7.98
N MET A 64 15.63 -0.41 -7.29
CA MET A 64 14.50 0.42 -7.69
C MET A 64 14.75 1.93 -7.56
N GLN A 65 15.55 2.39 -6.61
CA GLN A 65 15.76 3.79 -6.25
C GLN A 65 15.99 4.73 -7.45
N PRO A 66 16.87 4.43 -8.43
CA PRO A 66 17.07 5.33 -9.58
C PRO A 66 15.83 5.45 -10.50
N TYR A 67 14.92 4.48 -10.48
CA TYR A 67 13.70 4.48 -11.28
C TYR A 67 12.50 5.11 -10.55
N VAL A 68 12.58 5.28 -9.22
CA VAL A 68 11.49 5.79 -8.40
C VAL A 68 10.99 7.15 -8.88
N PRO A 69 11.84 8.18 -9.12
CA PRO A 69 11.34 9.50 -9.50
C PRO A 69 10.54 9.49 -10.81
N MET A 70 10.98 8.71 -11.80
CA MET A 70 10.30 8.62 -13.10
C MET A 70 8.92 7.96 -12.98
N VAL A 71 8.82 6.87 -12.22
CA VAL A 71 7.56 6.15 -12.04
C VAL A 71 6.62 6.94 -11.13
N LEU A 72 7.14 7.49 -10.03
CA LEU A 72 6.35 8.20 -9.02
C LEU A 72 5.67 9.44 -9.60
N ASN A 73 6.38 10.25 -10.40
CA ASN A 73 5.79 11.44 -11.02
C ASN A 73 4.57 11.09 -11.89
N ASN A 74 4.67 10.02 -12.69
CA ASN A 74 3.54 9.54 -13.50
C ASN A 74 2.38 9.04 -12.64
N LEU A 75 2.66 8.31 -11.56
CA LEU A 75 1.61 7.81 -10.65
C LEU A 75 0.91 8.97 -9.92
N VAL A 76 1.65 9.99 -9.49
CA VAL A 76 1.11 11.20 -8.85
C VAL A 76 0.26 12.00 -9.84
N GLU A 77 0.65 12.05 -11.12
CA GLU A 77 -0.21 12.67 -12.14
C GLU A 77 -1.51 11.88 -12.33
N ILE A 78 -1.45 10.56 -12.43
CA ILE A 78 -2.62 9.70 -12.65
C ILE A 78 -3.60 9.80 -11.47
N ILE A 79 -3.12 9.76 -10.23
CA ILE A 79 -3.99 9.76 -9.04
C ILE A 79 -4.70 11.11 -8.83
N ASN A 80 -4.13 12.19 -9.37
CA ASN A 80 -4.71 13.54 -9.32
C ASN A 80 -5.54 13.89 -10.58
N ARG A 81 -5.55 13.01 -11.59
CA ARG A 81 -6.23 13.29 -12.86
C ARG A 81 -7.76 13.25 -12.68
N PRO A 82 -8.50 14.29 -13.08
CA PRO A 82 -9.96 14.29 -13.00
C PRO A 82 -10.57 13.26 -13.96
N ASN A 83 -11.78 12.79 -13.67
CA ASN A 83 -12.52 11.81 -14.47
C ASN A 83 -11.78 10.47 -14.69
N THR A 84 -10.86 10.11 -13.79
CA THR A 84 -10.12 8.84 -13.86
C THR A 84 -10.97 7.69 -13.32
N PRO A 85 -11.03 6.52 -14.00
CA PRO A 85 -11.79 5.37 -13.53
C PRO A 85 -11.37 4.92 -12.13
N LYS A 86 -12.35 4.59 -11.29
CA LYS A 86 -12.13 4.20 -9.88
C LYS A 86 -11.07 3.11 -9.72
N THR A 87 -11.17 2.03 -10.50
CA THR A 87 -10.21 0.90 -10.44
C THR A 87 -8.78 1.32 -10.77
N LEU A 88 -8.60 2.30 -11.68
CA LEU A 88 -7.27 2.82 -11.98
C LEU A 88 -6.71 3.64 -10.81
N LEU A 89 -7.54 4.45 -10.15
CA LEU A 89 -7.13 5.19 -8.94
C LEU A 89 -6.77 4.24 -7.80
N GLU A 90 -7.58 3.19 -7.58
CA GLU A 90 -7.32 2.14 -6.58
C GLU A 90 -5.96 1.44 -6.83
N ASN A 91 -5.71 1.01 -8.08
CA ASN A 91 -4.44 0.37 -8.45
C ASN A 91 -3.23 1.32 -8.36
N THR A 92 -3.41 2.58 -8.73
CA THR A 92 -2.38 3.62 -8.63
C THR A 92 -2.02 3.86 -7.17
N ALA A 93 -3.01 3.97 -6.29
CA ALA A 93 -2.82 4.13 -4.85
C ALA A 93 -2.09 2.92 -4.23
N ILE A 94 -2.50 1.69 -4.55
CA ILE A 94 -1.81 0.47 -4.09
C ILE A 94 -0.34 0.49 -4.53
N THR A 95 -0.07 0.87 -5.78
CA THR A 95 1.27 0.93 -6.33
C THR A 95 2.15 1.97 -5.63
N ILE A 96 1.64 3.18 -5.40
CA ILE A 96 2.35 4.22 -4.65
C ILE A 96 2.68 3.74 -3.23
N GLY A 97 1.71 3.11 -2.55
CA GLY A 97 1.91 2.56 -1.21
C GLY A 97 3.04 1.52 -1.19
N ARG A 98 3.00 0.54 -2.11
CA ARG A 98 4.06 -0.48 -2.22
C ARG A 98 5.42 0.11 -2.58
N LEU A 99 5.46 1.12 -3.45
CA LEU A 99 6.70 1.82 -3.78
C LEU A 99 7.30 2.51 -2.55
N GLY A 100 6.46 3.18 -1.76
CA GLY A 100 6.85 3.81 -0.50
C GLY A 100 7.29 2.83 0.59
N PHE A 101 6.83 1.59 0.55
CA PHE A 101 7.36 0.54 1.44
C PHE A 101 8.80 0.16 1.09
N VAL A 102 9.16 0.15 -0.20
CA VAL A 102 10.50 -0.24 -0.68
C VAL A 102 11.49 0.93 -0.67
N CYS A 103 11.04 2.13 -1.03
CA CYS A 103 11.88 3.33 -1.15
C CYS A 103 11.24 4.53 -0.42
N PRO A 104 11.04 4.47 0.92
CA PRO A 104 10.30 5.51 1.64
C PRO A 104 10.97 6.89 1.56
N GLN A 105 12.31 6.95 1.54
CA GLN A 105 13.06 8.21 1.45
C GLN A 105 12.80 8.97 0.14
N GLU A 106 12.54 8.26 -0.95
CA GLU A 106 12.27 8.86 -2.26
C GLU A 106 10.81 9.27 -2.43
N VAL A 107 9.88 8.50 -1.84
CA VAL A 107 8.43 8.71 -2.04
C VAL A 107 7.83 9.66 -1.01
N ALA A 108 8.29 9.62 0.25
CA ALA A 108 7.76 10.43 1.35
C ALA A 108 7.79 11.96 1.10
N PRO A 109 8.76 12.55 0.36
CA PRO A 109 8.69 13.97 0.01
C PRO A 109 7.47 14.36 -0.84
N MET A 110 6.88 13.43 -1.59
CA MET A 110 5.70 13.68 -2.42
C MET A 110 4.36 13.41 -1.72
N LEU A 111 4.39 13.04 -0.43
CA LEU A 111 3.19 12.57 0.29
C LEU A 111 2.04 13.58 0.24
N GLN A 112 2.32 14.88 0.43
CA GLN A 112 1.31 15.96 0.34
C GLN A 112 0.61 16.01 -1.03
N GLN A 113 1.28 15.59 -2.10
CA GLN A 113 0.75 15.70 -3.46
C GLN A 113 -0.29 14.63 -3.79
N PHE A 114 -0.32 13.51 -3.06
CA PHE A 114 -1.20 12.38 -3.38
C PHE A 114 -1.99 11.83 -2.19
N ILE A 115 -1.67 12.19 -0.95
CA ILE A 115 -2.26 11.53 0.23
C ILE A 115 -3.79 11.64 0.26
N ARG A 116 -4.34 12.79 -0.12
CA ARG A 116 -5.79 13.00 -0.16
C ARG A 116 -6.52 12.08 -1.15
N PRO A 117 -6.19 12.06 -2.46
CA PRO A 117 -6.83 11.12 -3.39
C PRO A 117 -6.45 9.66 -3.11
N TRP A 118 -5.28 9.38 -2.52
CA TRP A 118 -4.87 8.05 -2.08
C TRP A 118 -5.80 7.51 -0.99
N CYS A 119 -6.03 8.26 0.08
CA CYS A 119 -6.94 7.90 1.16
C CYS A 119 -8.37 7.71 0.63
N THR A 120 -8.83 8.64 -0.21
CA THR A 120 -10.17 8.60 -0.82
C THR A 120 -10.38 7.36 -1.70
N SER A 121 -9.33 6.92 -2.39
CA SER A 121 -9.38 5.72 -3.25
C SER A 121 -9.43 4.44 -2.42
N LEU A 122 -8.60 4.32 -1.37
CA LEU A 122 -8.47 3.08 -0.61
C LEU A 122 -9.51 2.90 0.50
N ARG A 123 -10.15 3.96 1.01
CA ARG A 123 -11.18 3.86 2.07
C ARG A 123 -12.38 2.97 1.70
N ASN A 124 -12.63 2.77 0.41
CA ASN A 124 -13.76 1.98 -0.08
C ASN A 124 -13.36 0.56 -0.54
N ILE A 125 -12.07 0.20 -0.44
CA ILE A 125 -11.59 -1.14 -0.76
C ILE A 125 -11.75 -2.04 0.47
N ARG A 126 -12.18 -3.28 0.24
CA ARG A 126 -12.26 -4.32 1.28
C ARG A 126 -10.88 -4.68 1.79
N ASP A 127 -10.80 -5.09 3.05
CA ASP A 127 -9.53 -5.50 3.65
C ASP A 127 -8.99 -6.75 2.93
N ASN A 128 -7.83 -6.60 2.29
CA ASN A 128 -7.12 -7.64 1.56
C ASN A 128 -5.60 -7.39 1.62
N GLU A 129 -4.81 -8.29 1.04
CA GLU A 129 -3.34 -8.21 1.08
C GLU A 129 -2.80 -6.99 0.31
N GLU A 130 -3.47 -6.58 -0.77
CA GLU A 130 -3.10 -5.38 -1.52
C GLU A 130 -3.23 -4.12 -0.65
N LYS A 131 -4.39 -3.94 0.00
CA LYS A 131 -4.65 -2.83 0.91
C LYS A 131 -3.68 -2.86 2.10
N ASP A 132 -3.44 -4.03 2.70
CA ASP A 132 -2.49 -4.19 3.81
C ASP A 132 -1.08 -3.73 3.42
N SER A 133 -0.56 -4.23 2.28
CA SER A 133 0.75 -3.84 1.79
C SER A 133 0.86 -2.34 1.47
N ALA A 134 -0.21 -1.73 0.93
CA ALA A 134 -0.24 -0.31 0.60
C ALA A 134 -0.24 0.57 1.86
N PHE A 135 -1.04 0.23 2.87
CA PHE A 135 -1.11 0.97 4.13
C PHE A 135 0.19 0.85 4.94
N ARG A 136 0.86 -0.32 4.93
CA ARG A 136 2.21 -0.43 5.53
C ARG A 136 3.18 0.57 4.93
N GLY A 137 3.19 0.67 3.60
CA GLY A 137 4.03 1.63 2.89
C GLY A 137 3.73 3.08 3.25
N ILE A 138 2.44 3.44 3.34
CA ILE A 138 2.06 4.78 3.81
C ILE A 138 2.49 5.04 5.25
N CYS A 139 2.32 4.07 6.15
CA CYS A 139 2.75 4.23 7.53
C CYS A 139 4.28 4.41 7.64
N VAL A 140 5.07 3.66 6.87
CA VAL A 140 6.53 3.85 6.80
C VAL A 140 6.87 5.25 6.26
N MET A 141 6.21 5.70 5.19
CA MET A 141 6.46 7.03 4.62
C MET A 141 6.09 8.17 5.58
N ILE A 142 4.98 8.05 6.33
CA ILE A 142 4.60 9.02 7.36
C ILE A 142 5.66 9.06 8.47
N GLY A 143 6.24 7.92 8.83
CA GLY A 143 7.37 7.87 9.77
C GLY A 143 8.61 8.63 9.29
N VAL A 144 8.82 8.72 7.98
CA VAL A 144 9.92 9.49 7.36
C VAL A 144 9.58 10.97 7.21
N ASN A 145 8.36 11.29 6.77
CA ASN A 145 7.90 12.67 6.55
C ASN A 145 6.49 12.88 7.14
N PRO A 146 6.36 13.07 8.47
CA PRO A 146 5.05 13.29 9.11
C PRO A 146 4.45 14.63 8.70
N GLY A 147 5.28 15.64 8.40
CA GLY A 147 4.85 16.92 7.83
C GLY A 147 4.08 16.77 6.51
N GLY A 148 4.28 15.64 5.83
CA GLY A 148 3.62 15.32 4.57
C GLY A 148 2.11 15.05 4.66
N VAL A 149 1.60 14.72 5.85
CA VAL A 149 0.18 14.35 6.04
C VAL A 149 -0.62 15.35 6.87
N VAL A 150 0.04 16.30 7.55
CA VAL A 150 -0.59 17.17 8.55
C VAL A 150 -1.84 17.88 8.05
N GLN A 151 -1.80 18.49 6.85
CA GLN A 151 -2.91 19.25 6.29
C GLN A 151 -4.13 18.38 5.94
N ASP A 152 -3.89 17.13 5.54
CA ASP A 152 -4.90 16.19 5.07
C ASP A 152 -5.07 15.01 6.06
N PHE A 153 -4.68 15.20 7.32
CA PHE A 153 -4.62 14.11 8.30
C PHE A 153 -6.00 13.48 8.56
N ILE A 154 -7.08 14.25 8.45
CA ILE A 154 -8.46 13.74 8.54
C ILE A 154 -8.75 12.65 7.48
N PHE A 155 -8.19 12.77 6.27
CA PHE A 155 -8.34 11.75 5.23
C PHE A 155 -7.61 10.46 5.58
N PHE A 156 -6.43 10.58 6.21
CA PHE A 156 -5.71 9.42 6.73
C PHE A 156 -6.49 8.72 7.85
N CYS A 157 -7.01 9.49 8.82
CA CYS A 157 -7.86 8.97 9.89
C CYS A 157 -9.07 8.19 9.35
N ASP A 158 -9.77 8.76 8.37
CA ASP A 158 -10.93 8.14 7.73
C ASP A 158 -10.55 6.86 6.95
N ALA A 159 -9.40 6.87 6.26
CA ALA A 159 -8.88 5.68 5.60
C ALA A 159 -8.49 4.56 6.60
N VAL A 160 -7.91 4.91 7.75
CA VAL A 160 -7.62 3.98 8.85
C VAL A 160 -8.91 3.42 9.46
N ALA A 161 -9.91 4.26 9.69
CA ALA A 161 -11.21 3.84 10.22
C ALA A 161 -12.03 2.99 9.24
N SER A 162 -11.64 2.90 7.97
CA SER A 162 -12.25 2.01 6.98
C SER A 162 -11.91 0.52 7.19
N TRP A 163 -10.86 0.23 7.96
CA TRP A 163 -10.45 -1.13 8.28
C TRP A 163 -11.42 -1.77 9.27
N VAL A 164 -11.82 -3.02 8.99
CA VAL A 164 -12.69 -3.81 9.87
C VAL A 164 -11.84 -4.70 10.78
N SER A 165 -10.84 -5.35 10.22
CA SER A 165 -9.98 -6.29 10.97
C SER A 165 -8.54 -6.22 10.48
N PRO A 166 -7.82 -5.11 10.73
CA PRO A 166 -6.41 -5.01 10.39
C PRO A 166 -5.60 -6.04 11.20
N LYS A 167 -4.49 -6.53 10.62
CA LYS A 167 -3.53 -7.36 11.35
C LYS A 167 -2.91 -6.57 12.50
N ASP A 168 -2.51 -7.26 13.56
CA ASP A 168 -2.02 -6.62 14.81
C ASP A 168 -0.86 -5.66 14.56
N ASP A 169 0.09 -6.06 13.74
CA ASP A 169 1.26 -5.26 13.40
C ASP A 169 0.89 -3.99 12.61
N LEU A 170 -0.08 -4.08 11.69
CA LEU A 170 -0.60 -2.91 10.96
C LEU A 170 -1.42 -2.00 11.90
N ARG A 171 -2.22 -2.59 12.79
CA ARG A 171 -2.99 -1.86 13.81
C ARG A 171 -2.06 -1.07 14.73
N ASP A 172 -0.93 -1.66 15.13
CA ASP A 172 0.10 -0.98 15.93
C ASP A 172 0.74 0.20 15.19
N MET A 173 0.95 0.08 13.87
CA MET A 173 1.43 1.20 13.06
C MET A 173 0.41 2.35 13.04
N PHE A 174 -0.88 2.05 12.88
CA PHE A 174 -1.94 3.06 12.95
C PHE A 174 -1.99 3.74 14.31
N TYR A 175 -1.95 2.95 15.39
CA TYR A 175 -1.92 3.46 16.76
C TYR A 175 -0.76 4.43 16.96
N LYS A 176 0.46 4.06 16.56
CA LYS A 176 1.66 4.90 16.70
C LYS A 176 1.54 6.22 15.94
N ILE A 177 0.99 6.22 14.73
CA ILE A 177 0.82 7.44 13.93
C ILE A 177 -0.25 8.34 14.54
N LEU A 178 -1.40 7.79 14.94
CA LEU A 178 -2.50 8.55 15.52
C LEU A 178 -2.08 9.21 16.85
N HIS A 179 -1.48 8.45 17.75
CA HIS A 179 -0.98 8.99 19.02
C HIS A 179 0.22 9.91 18.83
N GLY A 180 1.09 9.62 17.85
CA GLY A 180 2.22 10.50 17.50
C GLY A 180 1.74 11.87 17.03
N PHE A 181 0.72 11.91 16.16
CA PHE A 181 0.12 13.17 15.72
C PHE A 181 -0.57 13.91 16.87
N LYS A 182 -1.37 13.20 17.67
CA LYS A 182 -2.03 13.76 18.86
C LYS A 182 -1.02 14.40 19.83
N ALA A 183 0.09 13.70 20.12
CA ALA A 183 1.15 14.21 20.98
C ALA A 183 1.85 15.44 20.39
N GLN A 184 2.02 15.47 19.06
CA GLN A 184 2.67 16.58 18.36
C GLN A 184 1.83 17.86 18.37
N VAL A 185 0.51 17.75 18.17
CA VAL A 185 -0.38 18.93 18.18
C VAL A 185 -0.77 19.35 19.60
N GLY A 186 -0.74 18.42 20.57
CA GLY A 186 -1.15 18.64 21.96
C GLY A 186 -2.66 18.40 22.17
N GLU A 187 -3.06 18.11 23.40
CA GLU A 187 -4.45 17.73 23.75
C GLU A 187 -5.49 18.78 23.35
N GLU A 188 -5.22 20.07 23.60
CA GLU A 188 -6.18 21.14 23.31
C GLU A 188 -6.41 21.32 21.80
N ASN A 189 -5.34 21.35 21.00
CA ASN A 189 -5.45 21.42 19.54
C ASN A 189 -6.04 20.14 18.95
N TRP A 190 -5.72 18.97 19.53
CA TRP A 190 -6.33 17.71 19.12
C TRP A 190 -7.84 17.71 19.36
N GLN A 191 -8.31 18.23 20.50
CA GLN A 191 -9.75 18.36 20.76
C GLN A 191 -10.43 19.20 19.67
N GLN A 192 -9.93 20.40 19.40
CA GLN A 192 -10.46 21.29 18.35
C GLN A 192 -10.39 20.67 16.96
N PHE A 193 -9.32 19.92 16.66
CA PHE A 193 -9.18 19.22 15.38
C PHE A 193 -10.17 18.05 15.27
N SER A 194 -10.34 17.26 16.33
CA SER A 194 -11.25 16.12 16.38
C SER A 194 -12.73 16.51 16.29
N GLU A 195 -13.08 17.76 16.63
CA GLU A 195 -14.43 18.29 16.45
C GLU A 195 -14.82 18.44 14.97
N GLN A 196 -13.84 18.53 14.08
CA GLN A 196 -14.09 18.56 12.63
C GLN A 196 -14.37 17.17 12.06
N PHE A 197 -14.16 16.11 12.84
CA PHE A 197 -14.41 14.75 12.38
C PHE A 197 -15.91 14.46 12.33
N PRO A 198 -16.38 13.74 11.28
CA PRO A 198 -17.72 13.18 11.31
C PRO A 198 -17.93 12.31 12.58
N PRO A 199 -19.12 12.32 13.21
CA PRO A 199 -19.35 11.60 14.47
C PRO A 199 -18.95 10.13 14.42
N LEU A 200 -19.32 9.42 13.34
CA LEU A 200 -18.97 8.01 13.14
C LEU A 200 -17.46 7.76 13.03
N LEU A 201 -16.70 8.71 12.49
CA LEU A 201 -15.24 8.61 12.41
C LEU A 201 -14.66 8.75 13.81
N LYS A 202 -15.10 9.76 14.57
CA LYS A 202 -14.66 10.01 15.94
C LYS A 202 -14.91 8.79 16.84
N ASP A 203 -16.11 8.24 16.79
CA ASP A 203 -16.48 7.06 17.60
C ASP A 203 -15.63 5.84 17.26
N ARG A 204 -15.35 5.61 15.96
CA ARG A 204 -14.47 4.52 15.54
C ARG A 204 -13.04 4.69 16.02
N LEU A 205 -12.47 5.89 15.87
CA LEU A 205 -11.09 6.14 16.28
C LEU A 205 -10.94 6.01 17.81
N ALA A 206 -11.92 6.52 18.57
CA ALA A 206 -11.95 6.35 20.02
C ALA A 206 -12.08 4.86 20.42
N ALA A 207 -12.96 4.10 19.78
CA ALA A 207 -13.20 2.70 20.11
C ALA A 207 -12.01 1.77 19.78
N PHE A 208 -11.33 1.99 18.65
CA PHE A 208 -10.26 1.10 18.20
C PHE A 208 -8.86 1.57 18.57
N TYR A 209 -8.64 2.87 18.72
CA TYR A 209 -7.30 3.46 18.92
C TYR A 209 -7.21 4.38 20.14
N GLY A 210 -8.32 4.75 20.78
CA GLY A 210 -8.33 5.58 21.98
C GLY A 210 -7.86 7.03 21.76
N VAL A 211 -8.07 7.56 20.55
CA VAL A 211 -7.75 8.96 20.18
C VAL A 211 -9.00 9.79 19.93
#